data_AF-A0A229TB78-F1
#
_entry.id   AF-A0A229TB78-F1
#
_cell.length_a   1.000
_cell.length_b   1.000
_cell.length_c   1.000
_cell.angle_alpha   90.00
_cell.angle_beta   90.00
_cell.angle_gamma   90.00
#
_symmetry.space_group_name_H-M   'P 1'
#
loop_
_entity.id
_entity.type
_entity.pdbx_description
1 polymer ?
#
loop_
_entity_poly.entity_id
_entity_poly.type
_entity_poly.pdbx_seq_one_letter_code
_entity_poly.pdbx_strand_id
1 'polypeptide(L)' 'MTANGDLDWLPGGMTEKKVWFITGAGRCLGTDIAREALAAGRRVVATGRRPVETDQRRGTWLDP' A
#
# COMPACT_ATOMS: atom_id res chain seq x y z
N MET A 1 23.20 -4.73 18.40
CA MET A 1 23.28 -3.77 17.26
C MET A 1 23.24 -4.60 15.99
N THR A 2 22.06 -5.10 15.61
CA THR A 2 21.87 -5.82 14.35
C THR A 2 21.22 -4.83 13.38
N ALA A 3 21.88 -4.57 12.26
CA ALA A 3 21.41 -3.69 11.20
C ALA A 3 20.28 -4.32 10.35
N ASN A 4 19.47 -5.18 10.96
CA ASN A 4 18.34 -5.86 10.36
C ASN A 4 17.11 -5.31 11.06
N GLY A 5 16.15 -4.76 10.30
CA GLY A 5 15.05 -3.88 10.75
C GLY A 5 14.06 -4.40 11.79
N ASP A 6 14.42 -5.39 12.60
CA ASP A 6 13.58 -5.92 13.64
C ASP A 6 13.71 -5.04 14.89
N LEU A 7 12.85 -4.01 14.96
CA LEU A 7 12.65 -3.11 16.10
C LEU A 7 12.02 -3.86 17.29
N ASP A 8 12.80 -4.74 17.90
CA ASP A 8 12.46 -5.56 19.07
C ASP A 8 12.32 -4.77 20.39
N TRP A 9 12.87 -3.55 20.45
CA TRP A 9 12.78 -2.64 21.61
C TRP A 9 11.39 -2.02 21.84
N LEU A 10 10.47 -2.10 20.89
CA LEU A 10 9.10 -1.61 21.07
C LEU A 10 8.23 -2.69 21.75
N PRO A 11 7.49 -2.37 22.83
CA PRO A 11 6.57 -3.34 23.45
C PRO A 11 5.50 -3.74 22.43
N GLY A 12 5.58 -5.00 21.99
CA GLY A 12 4.91 -5.49 20.78
C GLY A 12 5.80 -5.29 19.57
N GLY A 13 6.69 -6.26 19.30
CA GLY A 13 7.61 -6.22 18.17
C GLY A 13 6.88 -5.84 16.89
N MET A 14 7.36 -4.79 16.21
CA MET A 14 6.67 -4.32 15.02
C MET A 14 6.83 -5.34 13.91
N THR A 15 5.75 -6.05 13.56
CA THR A 15 5.72 -6.79 12.31
C THR A 15 5.79 -5.76 11.18
N GLU A 16 6.92 -5.66 10.48
CA GLU A 16 7.04 -4.78 9.31
C GLU A 16 6.06 -5.28 8.22
N LYS A 17 4.89 -4.66 8.16
CA LYS A 17 3.92 -4.97 7.10
C LYS A 17 4.38 -4.24 5.83
N LYS A 18 4.78 -5.01 4.83
CA LYS A 18 5.24 -4.46 3.54
C LYS A 18 4.10 -3.75 2.81
N VAL A 19 4.28 -2.45 2.56
CA VAL A 19 3.34 -1.59 1.81
C VAL A 19 4.00 -1.10 0.52
N TRP A 20 3.24 -1.09 -0.57
CA TRP A 20 3.68 -0.62 -1.88
C TRP A 20 3.19 0.81 -2.11
N PHE A 21 4.12 1.75 -2.31
CA PHE A 21 3.81 3.13 -2.64
C PHE A 21 3.93 3.35 -4.15
N ILE A 22 2.81 3.63 -4.82
CA ILE A 22 2.73 3.72 -6.27
C ILE A 22 2.38 5.16 -6.68
N THR A 23 3.23 5.76 -7.53
CA THR A 23 3.01 7.09 -8.11
C THR A 23 2.47 7.01 -9.53
N GLY A 24 1.72 8.03 -9.95
CA GLY A 24 1.11 8.04 -11.28
C GLY A 24 0.03 6.97 -11.49
N ALA A 25 -0.59 6.47 -10.41
CA ALA A 25 -1.59 5.39 -10.43
C ALA A 25 -2.96 5.79 -10.99
N GLY A 26 -3.09 7.02 -11.48
CA GLY A 26 -4.34 7.55 -12.02
C GLY A 26 -4.56 7.30 -13.51
N ARG A 27 -3.63 6.64 -14.23
CA ARG A 27 -3.82 6.19 -15.63
C ARG A 27 -2.73 5.23 -16.07
N CYS A 28 -2.98 4.55 -17.20
CA CYS A 28 -2.00 3.71 -17.90
C CYS A 28 -1.38 2.66 -16.94
N LEU A 29 -0.09 2.39 -17.10
CA LEU A 29 0.66 1.38 -16.35
C LEU A 29 0.54 1.51 -14.82
N GLY A 30 0.52 2.74 -14.27
CA GLY A 30 0.43 2.93 -12.83
C GLY A 30 -0.87 2.37 -12.25
N THR A 31 -1.96 2.44 -13.02
CA THR A 31 -3.25 1.87 -12.65
C THR A 31 -3.23 0.34 -12.68
N ASP A 32 -2.57 -0.25 -13.67
CA ASP A 32 -2.46 -1.72 -13.79
C ASP A 32 -1.59 -2.31 -12.68
N ILE A 33 -0.45 -1.68 -12.37
CA ILE A 33 0.42 -2.10 -11.26
C ILE A 33 -0.34 -2.05 -9.93
N ALA A 34 -1.09 -0.97 -9.67
CA ALA A 34 -1.85 -0.84 -8.42
C ALA A 34 -2.93 -1.92 -8.30
N ARG A 35 -3.60 -2.28 -9.40
CA ARG A 35 -4.62 -3.34 -9.42
C ARG A 35 -4.02 -4.71 -9.16
N GLU A 36 -2.97 -5.07 -9.89
CA GLU A 36 -2.31 -6.36 -9.72
C GLU A 36 -1.69 -6.50 -8.32
N ALA A 37 -1.16 -5.40 -7.77
CA ALA A 37 -0.65 -5.40 -6.41
C ALA A 37 -1.76 -5.66 -5.37
N LEU A 38 -2.91 -5.00 -5.51
CA LEU A 38 -4.08 -5.24 -4.65
C LEU A 38 -4.64 -6.65 -4.83
N ALA A 39 -4.78 -7.14 -6.07
CA ALA A 39 -5.25 -8.49 -6.36
C ALA A 39 -4.34 -9.57 -5.77
N ALA A 40 -3.03 -9.31 -5.70
CA ALA A 40 -2.05 -10.16 -5.04
C ALA A 40 -2.08 -10.06 -3.50
N GLY A 41 -3.05 -9.37 -2.91
CA GLY A 41 -3.20 -9.22 -1.45
C GLY A 41 -2.17 -8.29 -0.81
N ARG A 42 -1.46 -7.48 -1.61
CA ARG A 42 -0.48 -6.52 -1.08
C ARG A 42 -1.21 -5.27 -0.61
N ARG A 43 -0.65 -4.64 0.41
CA ARG A 43 -1.09 -3.32 0.87
C ARG A 43 -0.52 -2.26 -0.07
N VAL A 44 -1.37 -1.39 -0.60
CA VAL A 44 -0.98 -0.40 -1.62
C VAL A 44 -1.45 1.00 -1.19
N VAL A 45 -0.58 1.99 -1.37
CA VAL A 45 -0.92 3.42 -1.37
C VAL A 45 -0.70 3.92 -2.79
N ALA A 46 -1.79 4.30 -3.45
CA ALA A 46 -1.78 4.74 -4.84
C ALA A 46 -2.02 6.26 -4.94
N THR A 47 -1.19 6.97 -5.71
CA THR A 47 -1.30 8.43 -5.88
C THR A 47 -1.50 8.82 -7.34
N GLY A 48 -2.35 9.83 -7.59
CA GLY A 48 -2.67 10.31 -8.93
C GLY A 48 -3.20 11.74 -8.93
N ARG A 49 -3.12 12.43 -10.08
CA ARG A 49 -3.55 13.84 -10.24
C ARG A 49 -5.08 14.02 -10.28
N ARG A 50 -5.82 12.97 -10.63
CA ARG A 50 -7.28 12.96 -10.67
C ARG A 50 -7.80 11.93 -9.66
N PRO A 51 -8.26 12.38 -8.49
CA PRO A 51 -8.66 11.45 -7.43
C PRO A 51 -9.88 10.60 -7.80
N VAL A 52 -10.79 11.13 -8.64
CA VAL A 52 -12.05 10.47 -9.05
C VAL A 52 -11.86 9.11 -9.73
N GLU A 53 -10.71 8.83 -10.35
CA GLU A 53 -10.43 7.53 -10.99
C GLU A 53 -9.85 6.50 -9.99
N THR A 54 -9.20 6.98 -8.94
CA THR A 54 -8.72 6.17 -7.79
C THR A 54 -9.79 5.97 -6.70
N ASP A 55 -10.85 6.78 -6.68
CA ASP A 55 -11.88 6.80 -5.63
C ASP A 55 -12.94 5.68 -5.79
N GLN A 56 -13.17 5.18 -7.02
CA GLN A 56 -14.20 4.15 -7.28
C GLN A 56 -13.85 2.73 -6.81
N ARG A 57 -12.72 2.52 -6.12
CA ARG A 57 -12.35 1.21 -5.56
C ARG A 57 -11.98 1.26 -4.09
N ARG A 58 -12.73 2.02 -3.29
CA ARG A 58 -12.74 1.86 -1.83
C ARG A 58 -13.31 0.48 -1.47
N GLY A 59 -12.49 -0.56 -1.61
CA GLY A 59 -12.59 -1.77 -0.79
C GLY A 59 -12.14 -1.40 0.62
N THR A 60 -13.14 -1.21 1.49
CA THR A 60 -13.07 -1.24 2.96
C THR A 60 -11.71 -0.94 3.59
N TRP A 61 -11.39 0.35 3.72
CA TRP A 61 -10.43 0.84 4.72
C TRP A 61 -11.13 1.15 6.06
N LEU A 62 -12.17 0.38 6.38
CA LEU A 62 -12.93 0.41 7.64
C LEU A 62 -13.49 -1.00 7.87
N ASP A 63 -12.65 -1.89 8.35
CA ASP A 63 -13.07 -2.92 9.30
C ASP A 63 -12.46 -2.50 10.66
N PRO A 64 -13.21 -2.57 11.78
CA PRO A 64 -12.72 -2.16 13.10
C PRO A 64 -11.51 -2.96 13.59
#